data_AF-A0A519XJT7-F1
#
_entry.id   AF-A0A519XJT7-F1
#
_cell.length_a   1.000
_cell.length_b   1.000
_cell.length_c   1.000
_cell.angle_alpha   90.00
_cell.angle_beta   90.00
_cell.angle_gamma   90.00
#
_symmetry.space_group_name_H-M   'P 1'
#
loop_
_entity.id
_entity.type
_entity.pdbx_description
1 polymer ?
#
loop_
_entity_poly.entity_id
_entity_poly.type
_entity_poly.pdbx_seq_one_letter_code
_entity_poly.pdbx_strand_id
1 'polypeptide(L)'
;AIVLAIVCAYALSFTLVASSVEKDAKNYAKGDSAKEKAYLDSMSTEKVYPLLGFTYQDVKSKEINLGLDLKGGMNVTMEISLAELVKSLADNTTDANFNQALQNAQTQLNAGGKDYIKLFVNEFEKLSPGVKLADYFSNQDNASQLKPNASNSEVQSFLSKEAESAIDRSFTILRSRIDGFGVVSPNMQKQPGTNRILIEMPGIQDKERVYKLLQGSAELQFWQVYQVQEVVSLLENINKTLASTLKETAPVANDTTATAAAGSKLAGLEKAADTTKGGKLAGLAKKDSTAARAELAKSNPLFSVLSIPTYQAENGQQSLRPGPIVGWVAQKDTAKVNSYFRLPEVASSIPSSMKFMWSVKPM
;
A
#
# COMPACT_ATOMS: atom_id res chain seq x y z
N ALA A 1 -27.44 2.56 37.72
CA ALA A 1 -28.35 2.79 36.57
C ALA A 1 -28.04 4.10 35.84
N ILE A 2 -28.10 5.26 36.52
CA ILE A 2 -27.91 6.59 35.88
C ILE A 2 -26.53 6.75 35.21
N VAL A 3 -25.45 6.37 35.89
CA VAL A 3 -24.08 6.44 35.32
C VAL A 3 -23.94 5.59 34.07
N LEU A 4 -24.49 4.37 34.07
CA LEU A 4 -24.48 3.48 32.91
C LEU A 4 -25.26 4.08 31.74
N ALA A 5 -26.44 4.67 32.00
CA ALA A 5 -27.24 5.33 30.98
C ALA A 5 -26.51 6.53 30.34
N ILE A 6 -25.78 7.31 31.13
CA ILE A 6 -24.96 8.42 30.63
C ILE A 6 -23.81 7.90 29.74
N VAL A 7 -23.12 6.83 30.16
CA VAL A 7 -22.06 6.20 29.36
C VAL A 7 -22.61 5.63 28.06
N CYS A 8 -23.78 5.00 28.07
CA CYS A 8 -24.45 4.50 26.86
C CYS A 8 -24.86 5.65 25.91
N ALA A 9 -25.43 6.73 26.44
CA ALA A 9 -25.79 7.91 25.64
C ALA A 9 -24.56 8.56 25.00
N TYR A 10 -23.44 8.61 25.73
CA TYR A 10 -22.15 9.07 25.23
C TYR A 10 -21.61 8.17 24.10
N ALA A 11 -21.69 6.85 24.23
CA ALA A 11 -21.25 5.94 23.15
C ALA A 11 -22.15 6.03 21.91
N LEU A 12 -23.47 6.16 22.11
CA LEU A 12 -24.45 6.31 21.02
C LEU A 12 -24.28 7.63 20.26
N SER A 13 -23.88 8.71 20.93
CA SER A 13 -23.73 10.02 20.26
C SER A 13 -22.67 9.99 19.16
N PHE A 14 -21.56 9.26 19.33
CA PHE A 14 -20.56 9.08 18.26
C PHE A 14 -21.15 8.38 17.03
N THR A 15 -22.00 7.37 17.24
CA THR A 15 -22.64 6.62 16.16
C THR A 15 -23.66 7.48 15.39
N LEU A 16 -24.40 8.35 16.10
CA LEU A 16 -25.33 9.29 15.47
C LEU A 16 -24.59 10.36 14.65
N VAL A 17 -23.48 10.90 15.15
CA VAL A 17 -22.69 11.90 14.42
C VAL A 17 -22.03 11.26 13.19
N ALA A 18 -21.45 10.06 13.32
CA ALA A 18 -20.85 9.35 12.19
C ALA A 18 -21.89 9.07 11.08
N SER A 19 -23.05 8.54 11.45
CA SER A 19 -24.12 8.23 10.48
C SER A 19 -24.71 9.47 9.79
N SER A 20 -24.72 10.63 10.47
CA SER A 20 -25.11 11.90 9.84
C SER A 20 -24.18 12.28 8.69
N VAL A 21 -22.85 12.25 8.93
CA VAL A 21 -21.83 12.58 7.91
C VAL A 21 -21.90 11.63 6.73
N GLU A 22 -22.10 10.33 6.99
CA GLU A 22 -22.27 9.32 5.92
C GLU A 22 -23.55 9.53 5.12
N LYS A 23 -24.64 9.94 5.76
CA LYS A 23 -25.90 10.26 5.07
C LYS A 23 -25.72 11.48 4.16
N ASP A 24 -25.01 12.50 4.62
CA ASP A 24 -24.68 13.68 3.81
C ASP A 24 -23.81 13.30 2.60
N ALA A 25 -22.81 12.43 2.81
CA ALA A 25 -21.98 11.91 1.73
C ALA A 25 -22.79 11.15 0.67
N LYS A 26 -23.72 10.27 1.10
CA LYS A 26 -24.61 9.53 0.19
C LYS A 26 -25.54 10.47 -0.59
N ASN A 27 -26.09 11.47 0.09
CA ASN A 27 -26.94 12.48 -0.55
C ASN A 27 -26.16 13.30 -1.60
N TYR A 28 -24.91 13.67 -1.28
CA TYR A 28 -24.00 14.36 -2.20
C TYR A 28 -23.66 13.48 -3.42
N ALA A 29 -23.38 12.21 -3.18
CA ALA A 29 -22.94 11.25 -4.19
C ALA A 29 -24.04 10.83 -5.17
N LYS A 30 -25.31 10.82 -4.75
CA LYS A 30 -26.45 10.36 -5.57
C LYS A 30 -26.23 8.97 -6.19
N GLY A 31 -25.58 8.07 -5.46
CA GLY A 31 -25.25 6.70 -5.91
C GLY A 31 -23.90 6.53 -6.59
N ASP A 32 -23.12 7.59 -6.76
CA ASP A 32 -21.76 7.53 -7.29
C ASP A 32 -20.73 7.26 -6.19
N SER A 33 -20.26 6.01 -6.06
CA SER A 33 -19.31 5.60 -5.02
C SER A 33 -17.99 6.38 -5.04
N ALA A 34 -17.55 6.90 -6.18
CA ALA A 34 -16.30 7.68 -6.23
C ALA A 34 -16.49 9.07 -5.62
N LYS A 35 -17.66 9.69 -5.81
CA LYS A 35 -18.01 10.98 -5.19
C LYS A 35 -18.28 10.86 -3.70
N GLU A 36 -18.96 9.80 -3.29
CA GLU A 36 -19.19 9.51 -1.86
C GLU A 36 -17.86 9.40 -1.12
N LYS A 37 -16.92 8.64 -1.69
CA LYS A 37 -15.57 8.48 -1.17
C LYS A 37 -14.82 9.81 -1.11
N ALA A 38 -14.82 10.59 -2.19
CA ALA A 38 -14.12 11.88 -2.21
C ALA A 38 -14.66 12.84 -1.13
N TYR A 39 -15.97 12.82 -0.88
CA TYR A 39 -16.60 13.59 0.18
C TYR A 39 -16.14 13.12 1.57
N LEU A 40 -16.22 11.81 1.85
CA LEU A 40 -15.81 11.25 3.13
C LEU A 40 -14.31 11.45 3.41
N ASP A 41 -13.47 11.33 2.39
CA ASP A 41 -12.03 11.59 2.47
C ASP A 41 -11.78 13.07 2.82
N SER A 42 -12.53 14.01 2.22
CA SER A 42 -12.40 15.44 2.54
C SER A 42 -12.87 15.78 3.96
N MET A 43 -13.83 15.02 4.50
CA MET A 43 -14.36 15.21 5.85
C MET A 43 -13.53 14.51 6.93
N SER A 44 -12.61 13.61 6.55
CA SER A 44 -11.83 12.77 7.49
C SER A 44 -11.15 13.57 8.61
N THR A 45 -10.57 14.72 8.27
CA THR A 45 -9.86 15.62 9.21
C THR A 45 -10.71 16.77 9.74
N GLU A 46 -11.95 16.92 9.26
CA GLU A 46 -12.85 18.00 9.67
C GLU A 46 -13.46 17.70 11.04
N LYS A 47 -13.65 18.75 11.85
CA LYS A 47 -14.26 18.62 13.19
C LYS A 47 -15.77 18.49 13.05
N VAL A 48 -16.27 17.28 13.28
CA VAL A 48 -17.70 16.96 13.17
C VAL A 48 -18.39 16.83 14.52
N TYR A 49 -17.64 16.84 15.63
CA TYR A 49 -18.17 16.81 16.99
C TYR A 49 -17.80 18.12 17.73
N PRO A 50 -18.61 19.20 17.63
CA PRO A 50 -18.23 20.54 18.09
C PRO A 50 -17.93 20.63 19.59
N LEU A 51 -18.65 19.85 20.41
CA LEU A 51 -18.55 19.85 21.87
C LEU A 51 -17.22 19.27 22.40
N LEU A 52 -16.60 18.36 21.66
CA LEU A 52 -15.39 17.63 22.09
C LEU A 52 -14.21 17.85 21.14
N GLY A 53 -14.43 18.54 20.02
CA GLY A 53 -13.41 18.86 19.02
C GLY A 53 -12.90 17.67 18.21
N PHE A 54 -13.59 16.52 18.27
CA PHE A 54 -13.20 15.32 17.54
C PHE A 54 -13.42 15.46 16.03
N THR A 55 -12.46 14.95 15.27
CA THR A 55 -12.54 14.84 13.80
C THR A 55 -13.49 13.71 13.38
N TYR A 56 -13.89 13.67 12.12
CA TYR A 56 -14.68 12.54 11.61
C TYR A 56 -13.95 11.21 11.81
N GLN A 57 -12.63 11.16 11.61
CA GLN A 57 -11.84 9.95 11.84
C GLN A 57 -11.87 9.51 13.32
N ASP A 58 -11.76 10.45 14.26
CA ASP A 58 -11.83 10.15 15.70
C ASP A 58 -13.21 9.63 16.09
N VAL A 59 -14.28 10.29 15.61
CA VAL A 59 -15.67 9.87 15.84
C VAL A 59 -15.91 8.48 15.27
N LYS A 60 -15.37 8.19 14.08
CA LYS A 60 -15.50 6.89 13.42
C LYS A 60 -14.82 5.77 14.19
N SER A 61 -13.67 6.05 14.82
CA SER A 61 -12.96 5.08 15.66
C SER A 61 -13.69 4.75 16.98
N LYS A 62 -14.56 5.65 17.44
CA LYS A 62 -15.36 5.54 18.69
C LYS A 62 -16.80 5.10 18.44
N GLU A 63 -17.21 4.97 17.18
CA GLU A 63 -18.51 4.46 16.78
C GLU A 63 -18.72 3.03 17.32
N ILE A 64 -19.96 2.70 17.66
CA ILE A 64 -20.30 1.32 18.03
C ILE A 64 -20.08 0.41 16.82
N ASN A 65 -19.42 -0.72 17.03
CA ASN A 65 -19.21 -1.74 16.00
C ASN A 65 -20.53 -2.39 15.60
N LEU A 66 -21.20 -1.80 14.62
CA LEU A 66 -22.35 -2.39 13.96
C LEU A 66 -21.84 -3.56 13.10
N GLY A 67 -22.37 -4.76 13.35
CA GLY A 67 -22.02 -5.96 12.58
C GLY A 67 -22.39 -5.82 11.09
N LEU A 68 -21.95 -6.81 10.29
CA LEU A 68 -22.17 -6.83 8.83
C LEU A 68 -23.64 -6.64 8.45
N ASP A 69 -24.56 -7.21 9.21
CA ASP A 69 -26.00 -7.16 8.96
C ASP A 69 -26.56 -5.72 9.03
N LEU A 70 -26.04 -4.92 9.97
CA LEU A 70 -26.53 -3.56 10.21
C LEU A 70 -25.78 -2.50 9.41
N LYS A 71 -24.48 -2.70 9.14
CA LYS A 71 -23.62 -1.73 8.45
C LYS A 71 -23.43 -2.04 6.96
N GLY A 72 -23.75 -3.26 6.52
CA GLY A 72 -23.28 -3.79 5.24
C GLY A 72 -21.76 -3.98 5.23
N GLY A 73 -21.20 -4.56 4.17
CA GLY A 73 -19.75 -4.74 4.04
C GLY A 73 -19.35 -5.98 3.25
N MET A 74 -18.29 -6.66 3.71
CA MET A 74 -17.71 -7.83 3.06
C MET A 74 -17.43 -8.96 4.06
N ASN A 75 -17.81 -10.18 3.68
CA ASN A 75 -17.43 -11.43 4.36
C ASN A 75 -16.58 -12.25 3.38
N VAL A 76 -15.41 -12.70 3.83
CA VAL A 76 -14.47 -13.49 3.04
C VAL A 76 -14.01 -14.68 3.89
N THR A 77 -14.02 -15.86 3.29
CA THR A 77 -13.31 -17.03 3.83
C THR A 77 -12.05 -17.24 3.02
N MET A 78 -10.90 -17.12 3.67
CA MET A 78 -9.58 -17.35 3.07
C MET A 78 -9.10 -18.75 3.45
N GLU A 79 -8.56 -19.50 2.49
CA GLU A 79 -7.98 -20.82 2.74
C GLU A 79 -6.46 -20.78 2.55
N ILE A 80 -5.71 -21.29 3.52
CA ILE A 80 -4.25 -21.45 3.40
C ILE A 80 -3.96 -22.71 2.61
N SER A 81 -3.17 -22.60 1.53
CA SER A 81 -2.76 -23.76 0.74
C SER A 81 -1.75 -24.62 1.51
N LEU A 82 -2.24 -25.66 2.18
CA LEU A 82 -1.39 -26.64 2.85
C LEU A 82 -0.65 -27.53 1.84
N ALA A 83 -1.18 -27.70 0.63
CA ALA A 83 -0.49 -28.43 -0.44
C ALA A 83 0.83 -27.75 -0.83
N GLU A 84 0.81 -26.43 -1.04
CA GLU A 84 2.01 -25.66 -1.35
C GLU A 84 2.98 -25.62 -0.17
N LEU A 85 2.48 -25.54 1.06
CA LEU A 85 3.32 -25.63 2.26
C LEU A 85 4.08 -26.97 2.31
N VAL A 86 3.37 -28.09 2.19
CA VAL A 86 3.97 -29.43 2.23
C VAL A 86 4.97 -29.61 1.08
N LYS A 87 4.64 -29.13 -0.12
CA LYS A 87 5.54 -29.17 -1.26
C LYS A 87 6.81 -28.33 -1.05
N SER A 88 6.66 -27.13 -0.49
CA SER A 88 7.78 -26.23 -0.18
C SER A 88 8.70 -26.81 0.90
N LEU A 89 8.13 -27.45 1.94
CA LEU A 89 8.92 -28.09 3.00
C LEU A 89 9.71 -29.31 2.50
N ALA A 90 9.31 -29.89 1.37
CA ALA A 90 9.98 -30.98 0.67
C ALA A 90 10.86 -30.52 -0.51
N ASP A 91 11.41 -29.30 -0.44
CA ASP A 91 12.27 -28.69 -1.46
C ASP A 91 11.68 -28.70 -2.88
N ASN A 92 10.36 -28.59 -2.98
CA ASN A 92 9.62 -28.61 -4.25
C ASN A 92 9.91 -29.85 -5.11
N THR A 93 9.96 -31.02 -4.47
CA THR A 93 10.19 -32.31 -5.13
C THR A 93 9.32 -32.53 -6.38
N THR A 94 9.93 -33.16 -7.39
CA THR A 94 9.28 -33.53 -8.66
C THR A 94 8.77 -34.97 -8.67
N ASP A 95 8.87 -35.68 -7.54
CA ASP A 95 8.41 -37.06 -7.39
C ASP A 95 6.92 -37.19 -7.75
N ALA A 96 6.59 -38.11 -8.66
CA ALA A 96 5.25 -38.25 -9.20
C ALA A 96 4.24 -38.75 -8.15
N ASN A 97 4.64 -39.72 -7.32
CA ASN A 97 3.76 -40.29 -6.29
C ASN A 97 3.50 -39.27 -5.18
N PHE A 98 4.51 -38.52 -4.77
CA PHE A 98 4.39 -37.43 -3.80
C PHE A 98 3.42 -36.35 -4.29
N ASN A 99 3.61 -35.86 -5.53
CA ASN A 99 2.75 -34.84 -6.10
C ASN A 99 1.32 -35.37 -6.32
N GLN A 100 1.15 -36.64 -6.69
CA GLN A 100 -0.16 -37.28 -6.77
C GLN A 100 -0.83 -37.40 -5.40
N ALA A 101 -0.08 -37.72 -4.34
CA ALA A 101 -0.59 -37.78 -2.97
C ALA A 101 -1.14 -36.41 -2.51
N LEU A 102 -0.44 -35.31 -2.82
CA LEU A 102 -0.93 -33.96 -2.54
C LEU A 102 -2.27 -33.67 -3.26
N GLN A 103 -2.36 -34.00 -4.55
CA GLN A 103 -3.59 -33.78 -5.33
C GLN A 103 -4.77 -34.61 -4.82
N ASN A 104 -4.53 -35.88 -4.51
CA ASN A 104 -5.53 -36.80 -3.98
C ASN A 104 -5.99 -36.34 -2.58
N ALA A 105 -5.07 -35.87 -1.73
CA ALA A 105 -5.40 -35.30 -0.42
C ALA A 105 -6.26 -34.04 -0.54
N GLN A 106 -5.94 -33.15 -1.48
CA GLN A 106 -6.76 -31.96 -1.75
C GLN A 106 -8.16 -32.34 -2.25
N THR A 107 -8.26 -33.35 -3.10
CA THR A 107 -9.54 -33.86 -3.60
C THR A 107 -10.40 -34.40 -2.45
N GLN A 108 -9.79 -35.17 -1.53
CA GLN A 108 -10.49 -35.68 -0.34
C GLN A 108 -10.90 -34.56 0.62
N LEU A 109 -10.06 -33.53 0.80
CA LEU A 109 -10.39 -32.35 1.60
C LEU A 109 -11.63 -31.63 1.03
N ASN A 110 -11.65 -31.42 -0.29
CA ASN A 110 -12.77 -30.78 -0.99
C ASN A 110 -14.07 -31.61 -0.90
N ALA A 111 -13.96 -32.94 -0.78
CA ALA A 111 -15.09 -33.84 -0.59
C ALA A 111 -15.62 -33.89 0.86
N GLY A 112 -15.13 -33.04 1.76
CA GLY A 112 -15.54 -32.99 3.17
C GLY A 112 -14.60 -33.73 4.13
N GLY A 113 -13.45 -34.18 3.64
CA GLY A 113 -12.36 -34.67 4.49
C GLY A 113 -11.93 -33.61 5.50
N LYS A 114 -11.43 -34.07 6.65
CA LYS A 114 -10.88 -33.22 7.71
C LYS A 114 -9.39 -33.53 7.84
N ASP A 115 -8.59 -32.51 8.13
CA ASP A 115 -7.14 -32.60 8.31
C ASP A 115 -6.37 -33.02 7.03
N TYR A 116 -5.95 -32.01 6.26
CA TYR A 116 -5.20 -32.18 5.03
C TYR A 116 -3.89 -32.96 5.23
N ILE A 117 -3.15 -32.72 6.32
CA ILE A 117 -1.85 -33.36 6.56
C ILE A 117 -2.03 -34.88 6.72
N LYS A 118 -3.04 -35.30 7.49
CA LYS A 118 -3.36 -36.72 7.65
C LYS A 118 -3.81 -37.36 6.34
N LEU A 119 -4.62 -36.66 5.54
CA LEU A 119 -5.05 -37.14 4.22
C LEU A 119 -3.85 -37.35 3.29
N PHE A 120 -2.91 -36.40 3.28
CA PHE A 120 -1.67 -36.48 2.51
C PHE A 120 -0.81 -37.67 2.92
N VAL A 121 -0.51 -37.83 4.21
CA VAL A 121 0.34 -38.93 4.69
C VAL A 121 -0.27 -40.29 4.35
N ASN A 122 -1.57 -40.48 4.60
CA ASN A 122 -2.26 -41.72 4.26
C ASN A 122 -2.21 -42.03 2.77
N GLU A 123 -2.34 -41.02 1.92
CA GLU A 123 -2.35 -41.21 0.48
C GLU A 123 -0.94 -41.46 -0.07
N PHE A 124 0.06 -40.80 0.49
CA PHE A 124 1.46 -41.08 0.18
C PHE A 124 1.83 -42.52 0.53
N GLU A 125 1.43 -43.01 1.70
CA GLU A 125 1.70 -44.40 2.12
C GLU A 125 1.03 -45.45 1.23
N LYS A 126 -0.13 -45.13 0.64
CA LYS A 126 -0.78 -46.01 -0.36
C LYS A 126 -0.03 -46.04 -1.69
N LEU A 127 0.42 -44.87 -2.16
CA LEU A 127 1.08 -44.73 -3.47
C LEU A 127 2.55 -45.18 -3.43
N SER A 128 3.22 -45.01 -2.29
CA SER A 128 4.62 -45.36 -2.07
C SER A 128 4.79 -46.22 -0.81
N PRO A 129 4.32 -47.48 -0.80
CA PRO A 129 4.42 -48.35 0.36
C PRO A 129 5.89 -48.60 0.77
N GLY A 130 6.21 -48.40 2.04
CA GLY A 130 7.55 -48.64 2.59
C GLY A 130 8.56 -47.51 2.35
N VAL A 131 8.19 -46.43 1.65
CA VAL A 131 9.01 -45.23 1.51
C VAL A 131 8.85 -44.34 2.74
N LYS A 132 9.96 -43.81 3.25
CA LYS A 132 9.93 -42.88 4.38
C LYS A 132 9.70 -41.47 3.89
N LEU A 133 8.69 -40.79 4.44
CA LEU A 133 8.48 -39.37 4.20
C LEU A 133 9.68 -38.53 4.66
N ALA A 134 10.44 -39.00 5.66
CA ALA A 134 11.64 -38.33 6.14
C ALA A 134 12.65 -38.05 5.01
N ASP A 135 12.74 -38.90 3.99
CA ASP A 135 13.64 -38.73 2.85
C ASP A 135 13.35 -37.43 2.05
N TYR A 136 12.11 -36.93 2.12
CA TYR A 136 11.69 -35.67 1.48
C TYR A 136 11.80 -34.46 2.41
N PHE A 137 11.62 -34.65 3.72
CA PHE A 137 11.49 -33.53 4.67
C PHE A 137 12.71 -33.32 5.56
N SER A 138 13.63 -34.29 5.70
CA SER A 138 14.84 -34.15 6.52
C SER A 138 15.97 -33.41 5.78
N ASN A 139 15.63 -32.28 5.16
CA ASN A 139 16.59 -31.39 4.50
C ASN A 139 17.24 -30.42 5.49
N GLN A 140 18.15 -29.59 4.98
CA GLN A 140 18.92 -28.65 5.79
C GLN A 140 18.03 -27.66 6.56
N ASP A 141 16.93 -27.22 5.96
CA ASP A 141 16.03 -26.22 6.54
C ASP A 141 15.22 -26.81 7.72
N ASN A 142 14.89 -28.10 7.65
CA ASN A 142 14.09 -28.80 8.66
C ASN A 142 14.93 -29.60 9.67
N ALA A 143 16.25 -29.71 9.47
CA ALA A 143 17.13 -30.59 10.24
C ALA A 143 17.12 -30.35 11.77
N SER A 144 16.76 -29.14 12.20
CA SER A 144 16.61 -28.81 13.63
C SER A 144 15.36 -29.40 14.27
N GLN A 145 14.33 -29.73 13.48
CA GLN A 145 13.03 -30.21 13.94
C GLN A 145 12.72 -31.65 13.51
N LEU A 146 13.38 -32.17 12.46
CA LEU A 146 13.12 -33.49 11.89
C LEU A 146 14.41 -34.26 11.63
N LYS A 147 14.50 -35.48 12.17
CA LYS A 147 15.65 -36.37 12.00
C LYS A 147 15.55 -37.19 10.70
N PRO A 148 16.67 -37.55 10.05
CA PRO A 148 16.64 -38.37 8.82
C PRO A 148 16.02 -39.76 8.97
N ASN A 149 16.06 -40.34 10.17
CA ASN A 149 15.49 -41.65 10.45
C ASN A 149 14.06 -41.60 11.00
N ALA A 150 13.42 -40.43 11.00
CA ALA A 150 12.07 -40.25 11.50
C ALA A 150 11.06 -41.16 10.78
N SER A 151 10.09 -41.65 11.54
CA SER A 151 8.93 -42.38 11.04
C SER A 151 7.94 -41.44 10.34
N ASN A 152 7.07 -41.98 9.50
CA ASN A 152 6.02 -41.20 8.83
C ASN A 152 5.07 -40.51 9.83
N SER A 153 4.85 -41.11 11.01
CA SER A 153 4.05 -40.51 12.10
C SER A 153 4.75 -39.29 12.72
N GLU A 154 6.07 -39.34 12.89
CA GLU A 154 6.85 -38.19 13.34
C GLU A 154 6.84 -37.07 12.28
N VAL A 155 6.95 -37.42 11.00
CA VAL A 155 6.83 -36.46 9.90
C VAL A 155 5.43 -35.84 9.86
N GLN A 156 4.38 -36.63 10.04
CA GLN A 156 3.01 -36.13 10.13
C GLN A 156 2.87 -35.07 11.23
N SER A 157 3.42 -35.36 12.42
CA SER A 157 3.38 -34.44 13.57
C SER A 157 4.14 -33.14 13.28
N PHE A 158 5.30 -33.24 12.62
CA PHE A 158 6.06 -32.08 12.14
C PHE A 158 5.26 -31.23 11.15
N LEU A 159 4.66 -31.86 10.13
CA LEU A 159 3.85 -31.17 9.13
C LEU A 159 2.60 -30.51 9.74
N SER A 160 1.93 -31.16 10.69
CA SER A 160 0.79 -30.58 11.41
C SER A 160 1.19 -29.32 12.19
N LYS A 161 2.35 -29.34 12.85
CA LYS A 161 2.89 -28.17 13.58
C LYS A 161 3.25 -27.02 12.63
N GLU A 162 3.89 -27.32 11.50
CA GLU A 162 4.20 -26.30 10.49
C GLU A 162 2.94 -25.74 9.83
N ALA A 163 1.92 -26.57 9.62
CA ALA A 163 0.61 -26.14 9.13
C ALA A 163 -0.07 -25.15 10.10
N GLU A 164 -0.11 -25.47 11.40
CA GLU A 164 -0.65 -24.56 12.42
C GLU A 164 0.14 -23.25 12.47
N SER A 165 1.47 -23.33 12.43
CA SER A 165 2.36 -22.17 12.40
C SER A 165 2.16 -21.31 11.14
N ALA A 166 1.91 -21.93 9.99
CA ALA A 166 1.59 -21.23 8.74
C ALA A 166 0.23 -20.51 8.82
N ILE A 167 -0.78 -21.12 9.44
CA ILE A 167 -2.09 -20.51 9.68
C ILE A 167 -1.94 -19.28 10.60
N ASP A 168 -1.16 -19.38 11.69
CA ASP A 168 -0.93 -18.28 12.62
C ASP A 168 -0.16 -17.10 12.00
N ARG A 169 0.88 -17.41 11.22
CA ARG A 169 1.61 -16.41 10.43
C ARG A 169 0.67 -15.71 9.45
N SER A 170 -0.13 -16.46 8.72
CA SER A 170 -1.11 -15.93 7.76
C SER A 170 -2.16 -15.06 8.44
N PHE A 171 -2.68 -15.48 9.60
CA PHE A 171 -3.63 -14.70 10.39
C PHE A 171 -3.04 -13.34 10.80
N THR A 172 -1.79 -13.34 11.28
CA THR A 172 -1.09 -12.11 11.70
C THR A 172 -0.87 -11.17 10.51
N ILE A 173 -0.45 -11.70 9.37
CA ILE A 173 -0.25 -10.92 8.14
C ILE A 173 -1.57 -10.31 7.66
N LEU A 174 -2.64 -11.10 7.58
CA LEU A 174 -3.96 -10.63 7.15
C LEU A 174 -4.49 -9.55 8.08
N ARG A 175 -4.31 -9.71 9.39
CA ARG A 175 -4.67 -8.69 10.38
C ARG A 175 -3.94 -7.37 10.13
N SER A 176 -2.62 -7.41 9.99
CA SER A 176 -1.81 -6.22 9.74
C SER A 176 -2.22 -5.50 8.43
N ARG A 177 -2.58 -6.25 7.39
CA ARG A 177 -3.08 -5.67 6.12
C ARG A 177 -4.42 -4.98 6.28
N ILE A 178 -5.36 -5.60 7.01
CA ILE A 178 -6.67 -5.03 7.26
C ILE A 178 -6.54 -3.76 8.10
N ASP A 179 -5.69 -3.77 9.14
CA ASP A 179 -5.39 -2.60 9.95
C ASP A 179 -4.79 -1.46 9.10
N GLY A 180 -3.91 -1.78 8.15
CA GLY A 180 -3.31 -0.82 7.21
C GLY A 180 -4.31 -0.12 6.28
N PHE A 181 -5.51 -0.69 6.10
CA PHE A 181 -6.58 -0.08 5.30
C PHE A 181 -7.48 0.86 6.12
N GLY A 182 -7.29 0.93 7.44
CA GLY A 182 -8.12 1.76 8.31
C GLY A 182 -9.53 1.19 8.50
N VAL A 183 -9.71 -0.13 8.32
CA VAL A 183 -10.97 -0.79 8.65
C VAL A 183 -11.16 -0.73 10.16
N VAL A 184 -12.22 -0.05 10.60
CA VAL A 184 -12.57 0.00 12.00
C VAL A 184 -13.19 -1.34 12.39
N SER A 185 -12.48 -2.09 13.24
CA SER A 185 -12.97 -3.30 13.92
C SER A 185 -13.34 -4.49 13.01
N PRO A 186 -12.38 -5.06 12.26
CA PRO A 186 -12.63 -6.32 11.56
C PRO A 186 -12.84 -7.48 12.54
N ASN A 187 -13.79 -8.38 12.24
CA ASN A 187 -13.91 -9.65 12.93
C ASN A 187 -13.13 -10.70 12.14
N MET A 188 -12.16 -11.35 12.78
CA MET A 188 -11.32 -12.38 12.17
C MET A 188 -11.29 -13.62 13.06
N GLN A 189 -11.60 -14.77 12.48
CA GLN A 189 -11.69 -16.03 13.20
C GLN A 189 -11.05 -17.16 12.41
N LYS A 190 -10.17 -17.91 13.06
CA LYS A 190 -9.69 -19.20 12.52
C LYS A 190 -10.84 -20.20 12.62
N GLN A 191 -11.18 -20.87 11.53
CA GLN A 191 -12.20 -21.91 11.54
C GLN A 191 -11.59 -23.20 12.15
N PRO A 192 -11.98 -23.59 13.38
CA PRO A 192 -11.31 -24.69 14.08
C PRO A 192 -11.39 -26.00 13.30
N GLY A 193 -10.28 -26.75 13.27
CA GLY A 193 -10.21 -28.02 12.54
C GLY A 193 -10.15 -27.88 11.01
N THR A 194 -9.94 -26.65 10.50
CA THR A 194 -9.73 -26.36 9.08
C THR A 194 -8.53 -25.45 8.89
N ASN A 195 -8.08 -25.31 7.65
CA ASN A 195 -7.06 -24.37 7.18
C ASN A 195 -7.64 -23.03 6.71
N ARG A 196 -8.78 -22.62 7.26
CA ARG A 196 -9.55 -21.45 6.82
C ARG A 196 -9.61 -20.34 7.86
N ILE A 197 -9.60 -19.11 7.38
CA ILE A 197 -9.77 -17.89 8.18
C ILE A 197 -11.01 -17.17 7.66
N LEU A 198 -11.99 -17.01 8.53
CA LEU A 198 -13.17 -16.18 8.29
C LEU A 198 -12.83 -14.73 8.63
N ILE A 199 -13.16 -13.82 7.71
CA ILE A 199 -12.89 -12.40 7.84
C ILE A 199 -14.16 -11.63 7.50
N GLU A 200 -14.64 -10.83 8.44
CA GLU A 200 -15.78 -9.95 8.27
C GLU A 200 -15.33 -8.51 8.47
N MET A 201 -15.60 -7.69 7.46
CA MET A 201 -15.24 -6.28 7.45
C MET A 201 -16.51 -5.44 7.20
N PRO A 202 -17.15 -4.96 8.29
CA PRO A 202 -18.32 -4.11 8.18
C PRO A 202 -17.94 -2.71 7.68
N GLY A 203 -18.82 -2.07 6.89
CA GLY A 203 -18.63 -0.72 6.38
C GLY A 203 -17.63 -0.58 5.21
N ILE A 204 -17.14 -1.70 4.65
CA ILE A 204 -16.32 -1.66 3.43
C ILE A 204 -17.19 -1.25 2.23
N GLN A 205 -16.81 -0.14 1.59
CA GLN A 205 -17.44 0.33 0.34
C GLN A 205 -16.73 -0.24 -0.90
N ASP A 206 -15.39 -0.25 -0.90
CA ASP A 206 -14.57 -0.68 -2.05
C ASP A 206 -14.10 -2.14 -1.91
N LYS A 207 -14.97 -3.08 -2.30
CA LYS A 207 -14.72 -4.52 -2.16
C LYS A 207 -13.57 -5.00 -3.05
N GLU A 208 -13.44 -4.49 -4.27
CA GLU A 208 -12.40 -4.90 -5.21
C GLU A 208 -11.00 -4.56 -4.69
N ARG A 209 -10.83 -3.38 -4.10
CA ARG A 209 -9.56 -2.97 -3.52
C ARG A 209 -9.17 -3.84 -2.34
N VAL A 210 -10.12 -4.17 -1.46
CA VAL A 210 -9.85 -5.06 -0.33
C VAL A 210 -9.54 -6.48 -0.82
N TYR A 211 -10.25 -6.98 -1.83
CA TYR A 211 -9.96 -8.28 -2.44
C TYR A 211 -8.52 -8.35 -2.98
N LYS A 212 -8.08 -7.34 -3.75
CA LYS A 212 -6.70 -7.25 -4.25
C LYS A 212 -5.65 -7.22 -3.13
N LEU A 213 -5.95 -6.54 -2.02
CA LEU A 213 -5.05 -6.46 -0.87
C LEU A 213 -4.94 -7.78 -0.10
N LEU A 214 -6.06 -8.49 0.07
CA LEU A 214 -6.09 -9.79 0.71
C LEU A 214 -5.38 -10.85 -0.13
N GLN A 215 -5.42 -10.74 -1.47
CA GLN A 215 -4.73 -11.65 -2.38
C GLN A 215 -3.24 -11.36 -2.58
N GLY A 216 -2.79 -10.10 -2.41
CA GLY A 216 -1.40 -9.75 -2.68
C GLY A 216 -0.43 -10.64 -1.89
N SER A 217 0.65 -11.11 -2.51
CA SER A 217 1.76 -11.72 -1.78
C SER A 217 2.44 -10.66 -0.92
N ALA A 218 2.71 -10.95 0.37
CA ALA A 218 3.51 -10.06 1.21
C ALA A 218 4.98 -10.33 0.92
N GLU A 219 5.45 -9.88 -0.22
CA GLU A 219 6.87 -9.94 -0.56
C GLU A 219 7.57 -8.71 0.02
N LEU A 220 8.43 -8.91 1.01
CA LEU A 220 9.31 -7.85 1.50
C LEU A 220 10.48 -7.74 0.54
N GLN A 221 10.47 -6.68 -0.28
CA GLN A 221 11.55 -6.38 -1.20
C GLN A 221 12.35 -5.20 -0.68
N PHE A 222 13.67 -5.39 -0.60
CA PHE A 222 14.61 -4.31 -0.35
C PHE A 222 15.05 -3.74 -1.68
N TRP A 223 14.77 -2.47 -1.90
CA TRP A 223 15.14 -1.77 -3.13
C TRP A 223 16.29 -0.82 -2.83
N GLN A 224 17.29 -0.80 -3.72
CA GLN A 224 18.23 0.30 -3.75
C GLN A 224 17.50 1.57 -4.16
N VAL A 225 17.71 2.65 -3.41
CA VAL A 225 17.05 3.94 -3.63
C VAL A 225 18.06 4.94 -4.17
N TYR A 226 17.60 5.80 -5.07
CA TYR A 226 18.37 6.95 -5.53
C TYR A 226 18.26 8.09 -4.52
N GLN A 227 19.35 8.82 -4.31
CA GLN A 227 19.35 10.03 -3.49
C GLN A 227 18.88 11.22 -4.33
N VAL A 228 18.29 12.21 -3.67
CA VAL A 228 17.81 13.43 -4.34
C VAL A 228 18.87 14.09 -5.23
N GLN A 229 20.15 14.05 -4.83
CA GLN A 229 21.28 14.60 -5.58
C GLN A 229 21.44 13.95 -6.97
N GLU A 230 21.14 12.66 -7.07
CA GLU A 230 21.26 11.89 -8.32
C GLU A 230 20.06 12.14 -9.26
N VAL A 231 18.95 12.64 -8.72
CA VAL A 231 17.66 12.72 -9.41
C VAL A 231 17.28 14.16 -9.78
N VAL A 232 17.82 15.18 -9.10
CA VAL A 232 17.47 16.59 -9.33
C VAL A 232 17.69 17.01 -10.79
N SER A 233 18.84 16.66 -11.39
CA SER A 233 19.15 16.98 -12.78
C SER A 233 18.14 16.35 -13.76
N LEU A 234 17.65 15.15 -13.46
CA LEU A 234 16.59 14.49 -14.22
C LEU A 234 15.26 15.26 -14.07
N LEU A 235 14.87 15.64 -12.84
CA LEU A 235 13.65 16.40 -12.60
C LEU A 235 13.67 17.76 -13.29
N GLU A 236 14.82 18.43 -13.37
CA GLU A 236 15.00 19.66 -14.13
C GLU A 236 14.80 19.46 -15.63
N ASN A 237 15.35 18.37 -16.18
CA ASN A 237 15.16 18.00 -17.58
C ASN A 237 13.66 17.74 -17.85
N ILE A 238 13.02 16.93 -17.00
CA ILE A 238 11.58 16.66 -17.09
C ILE A 238 10.77 17.97 -17.06
N ASN A 239 11.08 18.88 -16.12
CA ASN A 239 10.39 20.17 -16.04
C ASN A 239 10.55 21.01 -17.31
N LYS A 240 11.75 21.02 -17.93
CA LYS A 240 12.01 21.70 -19.20
C LYS A 240 11.22 21.07 -20.36
N THR A 241 11.24 19.74 -20.47
CA THR A 241 10.48 18.99 -21.48
C THR A 241 8.99 19.27 -21.36
N LEU A 242 8.44 19.18 -20.14
CA LEU A 242 7.05 19.53 -19.87
C LEU A 242 6.71 20.98 -20.26
N ALA A 243 7.60 21.93 -19.97
CA ALA A 243 7.37 23.33 -20.32
C ALA A 243 7.32 23.56 -21.83
N SER A 244 8.02 22.74 -22.63
CA SER A 244 7.97 22.78 -24.10
C SER A 244 6.71 22.08 -24.63
N THR A 245 6.45 20.84 -24.20
CA THR A 245 5.30 20.04 -24.66
C THR A 245 3.96 20.69 -24.33
N LEU A 246 3.83 21.29 -23.14
CA LEU A 246 2.60 21.98 -22.71
C LEU A 246 2.40 23.35 -23.39
N LYS A 247 3.45 23.94 -23.97
CA LYS A 247 3.33 25.15 -24.81
C LYS A 247 2.85 24.82 -26.21
N GLU A 248 3.30 23.71 -26.79
CA GLU A 248 2.90 23.27 -28.13
C GLU A 248 1.43 22.82 -28.22
N THR A 249 0.84 22.41 -27.10
CA THR A 249 -0.58 22.02 -27.02
C THR A 249 -1.55 23.19 -26.78
N ALA A 250 -1.05 24.43 -26.61
CA ALA A 250 -1.90 25.61 -26.52
C ALA A 250 -2.29 26.08 -27.93
N PRO A 251 -3.57 26.35 -28.22
CA PRO A 251 -3.98 26.86 -29.52
C PRO A 251 -3.31 28.22 -29.78
N VAL A 252 -2.67 28.32 -30.95
CA VAL A 252 -1.87 29.48 -31.38
C VAL A 252 -2.78 30.69 -31.56
N ALA A 253 -2.82 31.59 -30.58
CA ALA A 253 -3.16 32.98 -30.83
C ALA A 253 -1.87 33.67 -31.26
N ASN A 254 -1.78 33.99 -32.56
CA ASN A 254 -0.73 34.82 -33.12
C ASN A 254 -0.71 36.17 -32.40
N ASP A 255 0.37 36.48 -31.70
CA ASP A 255 0.83 37.85 -31.64
C ASP A 255 2.36 37.92 -31.56
N THR A 256 2.92 38.51 -32.59
CA THR A 256 4.35 38.78 -32.76
C THR A 256 4.80 39.90 -31.83
N THR A 257 5.63 39.60 -30.83
CA THR A 257 6.80 40.39 -30.40
C THR A 257 7.47 39.80 -29.17
N ALA A 258 8.78 40.07 -29.04
CA ALA A 258 9.68 39.83 -27.90
C ALA A 258 10.43 38.48 -27.84
N THR A 259 11.63 38.55 -28.42
CA THR A 259 12.80 37.71 -28.16
C THR A 259 13.05 37.57 -26.65
N ALA A 260 12.80 36.38 -26.09
CA ALA A 260 13.13 36.06 -24.70
C ALA A 260 14.42 35.22 -24.65
N ALA A 261 15.45 35.78 -24.02
CA ALA A 261 16.73 35.15 -23.80
C ALA A 261 16.58 33.81 -23.06
N ALA A 262 17.01 32.74 -23.73
CA ALA A 262 17.20 31.43 -23.13
C ALA A 262 18.35 31.51 -22.10
N GLY A 263 18.00 31.51 -20.82
CA GLY A 263 18.94 31.47 -19.71
C GLY A 263 18.54 30.40 -18.71
N SER A 264 18.97 29.15 -18.95
CA SER A 264 18.92 28.05 -17.97
C SER A 264 19.79 28.41 -16.76
N LYS A 265 19.24 29.11 -15.77
CA LYS A 265 19.94 29.50 -14.53
C LYS A 265 19.87 28.42 -13.45
N LEU A 266 20.39 27.23 -13.72
CA LEU A 266 20.71 26.26 -12.66
C LEU A 266 21.96 25.38 -12.96
N ALA A 267 22.85 25.80 -13.85
CA ALA A 267 24.12 25.09 -14.11
C ALA A 267 25.21 25.36 -13.05
N GLY A 268 24.85 25.49 -11.77
CA GLY A 268 25.74 26.03 -10.72
C GLY A 268 25.97 25.14 -9.50
N LEU A 269 25.50 23.89 -9.48
CA LEU A 269 25.57 23.05 -8.27
C LEU A 269 26.72 22.03 -8.26
N GLU A 270 27.53 21.92 -9.32
CA GLU A 270 28.64 20.93 -9.37
C GLU A 270 30.06 21.49 -9.52
N LYS A 271 30.26 22.81 -9.54
CA LYS A 271 31.62 23.39 -9.52
C LYS A 271 31.75 24.50 -8.47
N ALA A 272 32.07 24.10 -7.25
CA ALA A 272 32.61 25.01 -6.24
C ALA A 272 34.11 25.19 -6.48
N ALA A 273 34.45 26.16 -7.33
CA ALA A 273 35.72 26.86 -7.27
C ALA A 273 35.47 28.34 -7.56
N ASP A 274 35.48 29.10 -6.48
CA ASP A 274 35.77 30.52 -6.39
C ASP A 274 34.66 31.60 -6.56
N THR A 275 34.62 32.41 -5.49
CA THR A 275 34.16 33.79 -5.25
C THR A 275 32.90 34.43 -5.88
N THR A 276 32.05 34.91 -4.96
CA THR A 276 31.16 36.10 -5.05
C THR A 276 29.98 36.07 -6.03
N LYS A 277 28.87 35.46 -5.59
CA LYS A 277 27.50 36.05 -5.57
C LYS A 277 26.48 34.97 -5.19
N GLY A 278 25.69 35.25 -4.15
CA GLY A 278 24.69 34.33 -3.59
C GLY A 278 23.74 33.74 -4.64
N GLY A 279 23.72 32.41 -4.71
CA GLY A 279 22.96 31.61 -5.67
C GLY A 279 21.46 31.62 -5.40
N LYS A 280 20.71 32.04 -6.43
CA LYS A 280 19.25 32.17 -6.50
C LYS A 280 18.53 30.82 -6.62
N LEU A 281 18.52 30.00 -5.57
CA LEU A 281 17.53 28.92 -5.42
C LEU A 281 16.57 29.13 -4.23
N ALA A 282 16.91 30.01 -3.29
CA ALA A 282 16.07 30.35 -2.13
C ALA A 282 15.01 31.44 -2.41
N GLY A 283 14.97 32.00 -3.63
CA GLY A 283 14.25 33.24 -3.93
C GLY A 283 12.82 33.10 -4.46
N LEU A 284 12.29 31.88 -4.59
CA LEU A 284 11.02 31.63 -5.29
C LEU A 284 9.75 31.94 -4.46
N ALA A 285 9.89 32.42 -3.23
CA ALA A 285 8.77 32.66 -2.31
C ALA A 285 8.39 34.14 -2.07
N LYS A 286 8.97 35.12 -2.79
CA LYS A 286 8.63 36.55 -2.57
C LYS A 286 8.45 37.35 -3.86
N LYS A 287 7.26 37.28 -4.46
CA LYS A 287 6.62 38.44 -5.13
C LYS A 287 5.13 38.17 -5.40
N ASP A 288 4.26 38.91 -4.73
CA ASP A 288 2.80 38.86 -4.82
C ASP A 288 2.25 39.46 -6.12
N SER A 289 2.14 38.65 -7.18
CA SER A 289 1.05 38.82 -8.13
C SER A 289 0.61 37.46 -8.69
N THR A 290 -0.70 37.20 -8.68
CA THR A 290 -1.32 35.97 -9.19
C THR A 290 -0.97 35.72 -10.67
N ALA A 291 -0.78 36.78 -11.45
CA ALA A 291 -0.33 36.70 -12.84
C ALA A 291 1.13 36.21 -12.98
N ALA A 292 2.06 36.73 -12.16
CA ALA A 292 3.46 36.28 -12.19
C ALA A 292 3.59 34.81 -11.76
N ARG A 293 2.74 34.35 -10.82
CA ARG A 293 2.70 32.95 -10.40
C ARG A 293 2.16 32.03 -11.49
N ALA A 294 1.16 32.49 -12.25
CA ALA A 294 0.60 31.74 -13.38
C ALA A 294 1.61 31.59 -14.53
N GLU A 295 2.34 32.65 -14.89
CA GLU A 295 3.40 32.58 -15.91
C GLU A 295 4.61 31.77 -15.46
N LEU A 296 4.96 31.83 -14.16
CA LEU A 296 6.02 30.99 -13.60
C LEU A 296 5.62 29.50 -13.60
N ALA A 297 4.34 29.19 -13.36
CA ALA A 297 3.82 27.83 -13.42
C ALA A 297 3.81 27.26 -14.85
N LYS A 298 3.56 28.10 -15.87
CA LYS A 298 3.68 27.69 -17.29
C LYS A 298 5.13 27.38 -17.69
N SER A 299 6.09 28.12 -17.14
CA SER A 299 7.52 27.89 -17.40
C SER A 299 8.15 26.81 -16.51
N ASN A 300 7.50 26.45 -15.40
CA ASN A 300 7.95 25.41 -14.46
C ASN A 300 6.79 24.51 -14.03
N PRO A 301 6.21 23.74 -14.96
CA PRO A 301 4.98 22.98 -14.71
C PRO A 301 5.15 21.92 -13.62
N LEU A 302 6.30 21.24 -13.55
CA LEU A 302 6.55 20.25 -12.50
C LEU A 302 6.80 20.91 -11.15
N PHE A 303 7.71 21.89 -11.10
CA PHE A 303 8.08 22.56 -9.84
C PHE A 303 7.01 23.52 -9.30
N SER A 304 5.96 23.78 -10.07
CA SER A 304 4.76 24.48 -9.58
C SER A 304 3.94 23.66 -8.58
N VAL A 305 4.08 22.33 -8.63
CA VAL A 305 3.35 21.37 -7.79
C VAL A 305 4.26 20.44 -6.98
N LEU A 306 5.55 20.34 -7.36
CA LEU A 306 6.57 19.53 -6.69
C LEU A 306 7.66 20.41 -6.06
N SER A 307 7.81 20.29 -4.75
CA SER A 307 8.87 20.97 -3.97
C SER A 307 10.03 20.03 -3.71
N ILE A 308 11.25 20.43 -4.05
CA ILE A 308 12.48 19.66 -3.76
C ILE A 308 12.88 19.85 -2.29
N PRO A 309 13.25 18.80 -1.56
CA PRO A 309 13.65 18.93 -0.17
C PRO A 309 15.04 19.59 -0.03
N THR A 310 15.08 20.73 0.64
CA THR A 310 16.30 21.48 0.95
C THR A 310 16.46 21.68 2.46
N TYR A 311 17.70 21.82 2.94
CA TYR A 311 18.02 22.26 4.29
C TYR A 311 19.02 23.42 4.25
N GLN A 312 19.06 24.22 5.30
CA GLN A 312 20.13 25.21 5.49
C GLN A 312 21.32 24.53 6.16
N ALA A 313 22.46 24.52 5.48
CA ALA A 313 23.72 24.04 6.04
C ALA A 313 24.29 25.08 7.02
N GLU A 314 25.28 24.70 7.84
CA GLU A 314 25.90 25.56 8.87
C GLU A 314 26.47 26.86 8.29
N ASN A 315 26.85 26.86 7.02
CA ASN A 315 27.32 28.03 6.28
C ASN A 315 26.19 28.97 5.80
N GLY A 316 24.94 28.71 6.21
CA GLY A 316 23.75 29.46 5.79
C GLY A 316 23.31 29.22 4.34
N GLN A 317 23.99 28.34 3.60
CA GLN A 317 23.62 28.00 2.23
C GLN A 317 22.53 26.93 2.20
N GLN A 318 21.60 27.06 1.25
CA GLN A 318 20.62 26.02 1.00
C GLN A 318 21.26 24.88 0.21
N SER A 319 21.19 23.68 0.78
CA SER A 319 21.66 22.44 0.18
C SER A 319 20.52 21.44 0.07
N LEU A 320 20.64 20.50 -0.86
CA LEU A 320 19.67 19.41 -1.02
C LEU A 320 19.71 18.50 0.20
N ARG A 321 18.56 18.23 0.82
CA ARG A 321 18.48 17.33 1.97
C ARG A 321 18.82 15.91 1.52
N PRO A 322 19.88 15.26 2.05
CA PRO A 322 20.22 13.90 1.67
C PRO A 322 19.07 12.94 2.03
N GLY A 323 18.86 11.95 1.17
CA GLY A 323 17.85 10.91 1.38
C GLY A 323 17.11 10.50 0.12
N PRO A 324 16.23 9.49 0.23
CA PRO A 324 15.51 8.89 -0.90
C PRO A 324 14.28 9.70 -1.33
N ILE A 325 13.93 10.75 -0.59
CA ILE A 325 12.79 11.61 -0.90
C ILE A 325 13.25 12.64 -1.92
N VAL A 326 12.72 12.54 -3.13
CA VAL A 326 13.09 13.43 -4.25
C VAL A 326 12.18 14.65 -4.37
N GLY A 327 11.04 14.66 -3.67
CA GLY A 327 10.09 15.78 -3.71
C GLY A 327 8.86 15.60 -2.84
N TRP A 328 8.17 16.72 -2.61
CA TRP A 328 6.91 16.82 -1.89
C TRP A 328 5.83 17.40 -2.78
N VAL A 329 4.64 16.79 -2.76
CA VAL A 329 3.49 17.21 -3.57
C VAL A 329 2.26 17.17 -2.67
N ALA A 330 1.40 18.19 -2.78
CA ALA A 330 0.13 18.18 -2.08
C ALA A 330 -0.72 17.01 -2.60
N GLN A 331 -1.42 16.29 -1.71
CA GLN A 331 -2.13 15.06 -2.07
C GLN A 331 -3.09 15.25 -3.27
N LYS A 332 -3.77 16.39 -3.34
CA LYS A 332 -4.67 16.79 -4.44
C LYS A 332 -3.98 16.90 -5.81
N ASP A 333 -2.68 17.14 -5.85
CA ASP A 333 -1.89 17.38 -7.07
C ASP A 333 -1.14 16.12 -7.54
N THR A 334 -1.17 15.02 -6.78
CA THR A 334 -0.49 13.76 -7.12
C THR A 334 -0.93 13.17 -8.45
N ALA A 335 -2.23 13.23 -8.77
CA ALA A 335 -2.77 12.76 -10.05
C ALA A 335 -2.20 13.56 -11.25
N LYS A 336 -1.98 14.86 -11.07
CA LYS A 336 -1.40 15.75 -12.08
C LYS A 336 0.09 15.46 -12.29
N VAL A 337 0.84 15.18 -11.23
CA VAL A 337 2.24 14.76 -11.36
C VAL A 337 2.35 13.38 -12.03
N ASN A 338 1.45 12.45 -11.71
CA ASN A 338 1.40 11.15 -12.37
C ASN A 338 1.09 11.26 -13.87
N SER A 339 0.23 12.21 -14.28
CA SER A 339 -0.04 12.41 -15.70
C SER A 339 1.19 12.99 -16.43
N TYR A 340 1.94 13.90 -15.80
CA TYR A 340 3.20 14.40 -16.36
C TYR A 340 4.22 13.28 -16.61
N PHE A 341 4.43 12.38 -15.64
CA PHE A 341 5.38 11.27 -15.80
C PHE A 341 4.95 10.18 -16.79
N ARG A 342 3.68 10.18 -17.21
CA ARG A 342 3.14 9.25 -18.22
C ARG A 342 3.23 9.81 -19.65
N LEU A 343 3.53 11.09 -19.82
CA LEU A 343 3.74 11.66 -21.16
C LEU A 343 4.92 10.96 -21.85
N PRO A 344 4.79 10.51 -23.11
CA PRO A 344 5.84 9.73 -23.79
C PRO A 344 7.22 10.40 -23.78
N GLU A 345 7.25 11.72 -23.96
CA GLU A 345 8.48 12.50 -23.98
C GLU A 345 9.17 12.49 -22.61
N VAL A 346 8.39 12.56 -21.53
CA VAL A 346 8.90 12.49 -20.16
C VAL A 346 9.30 11.06 -19.79
N ALA A 347 8.45 10.08 -20.10
CA ALA A 347 8.70 8.67 -19.81
C ALA A 347 10.00 8.17 -20.45
N SER A 348 10.31 8.62 -21.67
CA SER A 348 11.57 8.30 -22.37
C SER A 348 12.83 8.88 -21.70
N SER A 349 12.69 9.94 -20.90
CA SER A 349 13.81 10.57 -20.18
C SER A 349 14.15 9.86 -18.85
N ILE A 350 13.24 9.03 -18.34
CA ILE A 350 13.41 8.30 -17.08
C ILE A 350 14.14 6.98 -17.37
N PRO A 351 15.30 6.70 -16.74
CA PRO A 351 16.02 5.44 -16.91
C PRO A 351 15.15 4.23 -16.54
N SER A 352 15.29 3.12 -17.25
CA SER A 352 14.54 1.87 -16.96
C SER A 352 14.84 1.30 -15.58
N SER A 353 15.99 1.63 -14.99
CA SER A 353 16.38 1.25 -13.63
C SER A 353 15.72 2.11 -12.53
N MET A 354 14.95 3.15 -12.89
CA MET A 354 14.39 4.11 -11.95
C MET A 354 12.87 4.19 -12.09
N LYS A 355 12.17 4.27 -10.95
CA LYS A 355 10.73 4.52 -10.89
C LYS A 355 10.38 5.42 -9.72
N PHE A 356 9.60 6.48 -10.00
CA PHE A 356 9.05 7.33 -8.96
C PHE A 356 7.86 6.64 -8.26
N MET A 357 7.88 6.65 -6.94
CA MET A 357 6.86 6.04 -6.09
C MET A 357 6.40 7.02 -5.00
N TRP A 358 5.12 6.99 -4.66
CA TRP A 358 4.57 7.78 -3.57
C TRP A 358 4.74 7.05 -2.24
N SER A 359 5.01 7.81 -1.16
CA SER A 359 4.91 7.27 0.19
C SER A 359 3.47 6.83 0.47
N VAL A 360 3.31 5.70 1.18
CA VAL A 360 1.99 5.19 1.60
C VAL A 360 1.31 6.15 2.57
N LYS A 361 2.09 6.77 3.46
CA LYS A 361 1.61 7.76 4.43
C LYS A 361 1.99 9.17 3.96
N PRO A 362 1.05 10.13 3.94
CA PRO A 362 1.39 11.55 3.86
C PRO A 362 2.37 11.89 4.98
N MET A 363 3.36 12.74 4.67
CA MET A 363 4.37 13.18 5.65
C MET A 363 4.18 14.63 6.04
#